data_AF-A0A7Z9UZL3-F1
#
_entry.id   AF-A0A7Z9UZL3-F1
#
_cell.length_a   1.000
_cell.length_b   1.000
_cell.length_c   1.000
_cell.angle_alpha   90.00
_cell.angle_beta   90.00
_cell.angle_gamma   90.00
#
_symmetry.space_group_name_H-M   'P 1'
#
loop_
_entity.id
_entity.type
_entity.pdbx_description
1 polymer ?
#
loop_
_entity_poly.entity_id
_entity_poly.type
_entity_poly.pdbx_seq_one_letter_code
_entity_poly.pdbx_strand_id
1 'polypeptide(L)'
;MGMETSQFFAQEEKTQPKTIESTYRYEDKDGNHVMDVVRFKPKNFRPRKPDGDWNLDGITRVPYRLPQMLAGIKEGRAIIIVEGEKDVEAATNIGLVATTFAGGAGKWREEYSKWFQEAKVICLPDNDHAGRKGMDIIASKIIKVAKSVLWLELPDIPEKGDLSDWLNIPDNDKNAFELLVSNAPQWDPNSLNITLADLELGERLNILNGVNEIWLEPREISPELLPVDRLTSELLPSPLRDWLLDISHRMQVPLDFPTGACVVVMSSIIGTRLSICPKKKDPWQVVPNLWGGLIQKPSQLKSPPVKEVLLPMKKLETEAFKKFEEDNFKFEKEFRVFEMKKKVCEERMKSALKKNKSTDFSSAQNELDKLESNPPKEPILRRYQTQDTTIEKLQDMLRENPQGIFIFRDELNGFLMKMKKDGHDEDEDFHIEGWAGDGSFTLDRIGRGTVRSELICESIFGT
;
A
#
# COMPACT_ATOMS: atom_id res chain seq x y z
N MET A 1 -32.85 -56.03 -31.52
CA MET A 1 -31.53 -55.59 -32.04
C MET A 1 -30.60 -55.54 -30.85
N GLY A 2 -29.60 -56.43 -30.82
CA GLY A 2 -28.63 -56.52 -29.72
C GLY A 2 -27.59 -55.41 -29.83
N MET A 3 -27.33 -54.72 -28.74
CA MET A 3 -26.15 -53.88 -28.58
C MET A 3 -25.19 -54.61 -27.64
N GLU A 4 -23.94 -54.76 -28.06
CA GLU A 4 -22.90 -55.35 -27.23
C GLU A 4 -22.31 -54.31 -26.26
N THR A 5 -21.94 -54.77 -25.07
CA THR A 5 -21.40 -53.99 -23.95
C THR A 5 -20.14 -53.17 -24.33
N SER A 6 -19.44 -53.57 -25.39
CA SER A 6 -18.27 -52.89 -25.96
C SER A 6 -18.60 -51.51 -26.56
N GLN A 7 -19.87 -51.20 -26.80
CA GLN A 7 -20.31 -49.89 -27.31
C GLN A 7 -20.44 -48.81 -26.22
N PHE A 8 -20.29 -49.17 -24.94
CA PHE A 8 -20.36 -48.24 -23.80
C PHE A 8 -18.98 -47.74 -23.33
N PHE A 9 -17.88 -48.26 -23.87
CA PHE A 9 -16.53 -47.83 -23.53
C PHE A 9 -15.92 -47.03 -24.69
N ALA A 10 -15.39 -45.85 -24.40
CA ALA A 10 -14.64 -45.07 -25.38
C ALA A 10 -13.48 -45.92 -25.93
N GLN A 11 -13.34 -45.97 -27.25
CA GLN A 11 -12.16 -46.59 -27.88
C GLN A 11 -10.91 -45.87 -27.35
N GLU A 12 -9.95 -46.62 -26.80
CA GLU A 12 -8.65 -46.07 -26.40
C GLU A 12 -8.03 -45.35 -27.60
N GLU A 13 -7.90 -44.02 -27.50
CA GLU A 13 -7.13 -43.23 -28.45
C GLU A 13 -5.72 -43.80 -28.52
N LYS A 14 -5.31 -44.29 -29.71
CA LYS A 14 -3.94 -44.74 -29.95
C LYS A 14 -2.99 -43.57 -29.70
N THR A 15 -2.27 -43.62 -28.59
CA THR A 15 -1.26 -42.63 -28.21
C THR A 15 -0.22 -42.51 -29.32
N GLN A 16 0.03 -41.29 -29.80
CA GLN A 16 1.06 -41.02 -30.80
C GLN A 16 2.43 -41.55 -30.31
N PRO A 17 3.26 -42.12 -31.19
CA PRO A 17 4.57 -42.64 -30.79
C PRO A 17 5.45 -41.52 -30.24
N LYS A 18 5.96 -41.70 -29.00
CA LYS A 18 6.83 -40.73 -28.33
C LYS A 18 8.16 -40.63 -29.10
N THR A 19 8.50 -39.45 -29.61
CA THR A 19 9.81 -39.18 -30.22
C THR A 19 10.70 -38.44 -29.24
N ILE A 20 12.01 -38.73 -29.26
CA ILE A 20 12.98 -38.04 -28.42
C ILE A 20 13.19 -36.63 -29.00
N GLU A 21 12.96 -35.60 -28.19
CA GLU A 21 13.21 -34.20 -28.52
C GLU A 21 14.61 -33.78 -28.09
N SER A 22 15.04 -34.16 -26.90
CA SER A 22 16.36 -33.78 -26.34
C SER A 22 16.80 -34.79 -25.28
N THR A 23 18.11 -34.87 -25.04
CA THR A 23 18.70 -35.73 -24.00
C THR A 23 19.73 -34.93 -23.22
N TYR A 24 19.53 -34.81 -21.90
CA TYR A 24 20.39 -34.07 -21.00
C TYR A 24 21.28 -35.05 -20.21
N ARG A 25 22.59 -34.94 -20.37
CA ARG A 25 23.57 -35.83 -19.77
C ARG A 25 23.98 -35.34 -18.38
N TYR A 26 23.79 -36.17 -17.37
CA TYR A 26 24.21 -35.90 -16.00
C TYR A 26 25.56 -36.56 -15.70
N GLU A 27 26.43 -35.80 -15.04
CA GLU A 27 27.80 -36.21 -14.75
C GLU A 27 28.08 -36.13 -13.25
N ASP A 28 28.89 -37.04 -12.72
CA ASP A 28 29.36 -36.97 -11.34
C ASP A 28 30.42 -35.86 -11.18
N LYS A 29 30.92 -35.68 -9.96
CA LYS A 29 31.95 -34.67 -9.64
C LYS A 29 33.25 -34.83 -10.44
N ASP A 30 33.53 -36.04 -10.94
CA ASP A 30 34.75 -36.39 -11.67
C ASP A 30 34.52 -36.34 -13.20
N GLY A 31 33.30 -35.99 -13.63
CA GLY A 31 32.91 -35.88 -15.05
C GLY A 31 32.45 -37.20 -15.68
N ASN A 32 32.26 -38.27 -14.90
CA ASN A 32 31.79 -39.54 -15.43
C ASN A 32 30.27 -39.49 -15.67
N HIS A 33 29.81 -40.15 -16.73
CA HIS A 33 28.39 -40.21 -17.09
C HIS A 33 27.59 -41.05 -16.08
N VAL A 34 26.61 -40.42 -15.43
CA VAL A 34 25.79 -41.05 -14.37
C VAL A 34 24.41 -41.44 -14.87
N MET A 35 23.74 -40.54 -15.60
CA MET A 35 22.40 -40.78 -16.15
C MET A 35 22.09 -39.79 -17.26
N ASP A 36 21.02 -40.05 -18.00
CA ASP A 36 20.41 -39.07 -18.90
C ASP A 36 19.01 -38.72 -18.41
N VAL A 37 18.55 -37.49 -18.66
CA VAL A 37 17.12 -37.14 -18.68
C VAL A 37 16.69 -36.93 -20.12
N VAL A 38 15.76 -37.76 -20.60
CA VAL A 38 15.25 -37.72 -21.97
C VAL A 38 13.92 -36.96 -22.00
N ARG A 39 13.86 -35.93 -22.84
CA ARG A 39 12.65 -35.17 -23.14
C ARG A 39 12.00 -35.72 -24.41
N PHE A 40 10.69 -36.00 -24.36
CA PHE A 40 9.90 -36.53 -25.47
C PHE A 40 8.88 -35.53 -26.02
N LYS A 41 8.40 -35.76 -27.25
CA LYS A 41 7.17 -35.19 -27.81
C LYS A 41 6.10 -36.28 -27.95
N PRO A 42 4.85 -36.08 -27.45
CA PRO A 42 4.39 -34.96 -26.60
C PRO A 42 5.12 -34.88 -25.24
N LYS A 43 5.14 -33.68 -24.62
CA LYS A 43 6.01 -33.31 -23.47
C LYS A 43 5.98 -34.37 -22.37
N ASN A 44 7.09 -35.08 -22.21
CA ASN A 44 7.31 -36.05 -21.14
C ASN A 44 8.81 -36.11 -20.84
N PHE A 45 9.19 -36.28 -19.58
CA PHE A 45 10.57 -36.41 -19.16
C PHE A 45 10.77 -37.76 -18.50
N ARG A 46 11.80 -38.50 -18.94
CA ARG A 46 12.13 -39.79 -18.35
C ARG A 46 13.65 -39.93 -18.18
N PRO A 47 14.13 -40.14 -16.94
CA PRO A 47 15.51 -40.44 -16.72
C PRO A 47 15.84 -41.88 -17.12
N ARG A 48 17.07 -42.12 -17.60
CA ARG A 48 17.63 -43.43 -17.93
C ARG A 48 19.08 -43.54 -17.51
N LYS A 49 19.55 -44.77 -17.32
CA LYS A 49 20.96 -45.11 -17.12
C LYS A 49 21.79 -44.81 -18.38
N PRO A 50 23.13 -44.71 -18.26
CA PRO A 50 24.04 -44.56 -19.41
C PRO A 50 23.94 -45.69 -20.45
N ASP A 51 23.58 -46.90 -20.03
CA ASP A 51 23.38 -48.07 -20.89
C ASP A 51 22.01 -48.08 -21.61
N GLY A 52 21.15 -47.09 -21.33
CA GLY A 52 19.81 -46.95 -21.90
C GLY A 52 18.69 -47.58 -21.08
N ASP A 53 18.99 -48.24 -19.95
CA ASP A 53 17.97 -48.80 -19.05
C ASP A 53 17.15 -47.69 -18.36
N TRP A 54 15.83 -47.86 -18.31
CA TRP A 54 14.91 -46.91 -17.69
C TRP A 54 14.70 -47.15 -16.20
N ASN A 55 15.16 -48.29 -15.66
CA ASN A 55 15.22 -48.51 -14.23
C ASN A 55 16.47 -47.85 -13.66
N LEU A 56 16.29 -47.03 -12.63
CA LEU A 56 17.36 -46.22 -12.06
C LEU A 56 17.83 -46.71 -10.69
N ASP A 57 17.45 -47.93 -10.31
CA ASP A 57 17.96 -48.59 -9.12
C ASP A 57 19.49 -48.63 -9.14
N GLY A 58 20.09 -48.29 -8.00
CA GLY A 58 21.55 -48.27 -7.82
C GLY A 58 22.25 -47.02 -8.39
N ILE A 59 21.55 -46.11 -9.07
CA ILE A 59 22.15 -44.86 -9.55
C ILE A 59 22.06 -43.76 -8.49
N THR A 60 23.22 -43.22 -8.10
CA THR A 60 23.30 -41.98 -7.30
C THR A 60 22.78 -40.80 -8.13
N ARG A 61 21.81 -40.04 -7.62
CA ARG A 61 21.36 -38.86 -8.34
C ARG A 61 22.31 -37.70 -8.06
N VAL A 62 22.56 -36.93 -9.10
CA VAL A 62 23.41 -35.74 -9.06
C VAL A 62 22.66 -34.54 -9.64
N PRO A 63 22.99 -33.31 -9.23
CA PRO A 63 22.54 -32.09 -9.92
C PRO A 63 22.99 -32.08 -11.38
N TYR A 64 22.21 -31.46 -12.25
CA TYR A 64 22.58 -31.28 -13.65
C TYR A 64 23.80 -30.36 -13.74
N ARG A 65 24.80 -30.70 -14.57
CA ARG A 65 26.06 -29.95 -14.69
C ARG A 65 26.86 -29.82 -13.38
N LEU A 66 26.88 -30.90 -12.57
CA LEU A 66 27.57 -30.93 -11.28
C LEU A 66 29.05 -30.48 -11.34
N PRO A 67 29.91 -30.94 -12.29
CA PRO A 67 31.28 -30.44 -12.40
C PRO A 67 31.37 -28.91 -12.56
N GLN A 68 30.54 -28.34 -13.43
CA GLN A 68 30.51 -26.92 -13.73
C GLN A 68 29.97 -26.10 -12.55
N MET A 69 28.97 -26.65 -11.84
CA MET A 69 28.46 -26.08 -10.59
C MET A 69 29.58 -26.01 -9.53
N LEU A 70 30.31 -27.10 -9.30
CA LEU A 70 31.40 -27.15 -8.33
C LEU A 70 32.56 -26.21 -8.71
N ALA A 71 32.89 -26.11 -9.99
CA ALA A 71 33.87 -25.13 -10.48
C ALA A 71 33.40 -23.69 -10.21
N GLY A 72 32.12 -23.38 -10.47
CA GLY A 72 31.53 -22.07 -10.19
C GLY A 72 31.57 -21.71 -8.70
N ILE A 73 31.27 -22.66 -7.81
CA ILE A 73 31.35 -22.48 -6.35
C ILE A 73 32.80 -22.14 -5.95
N LYS A 74 33.79 -22.87 -6.49
CA LYS A 74 35.21 -22.64 -6.21
C LYS A 74 35.68 -21.26 -6.71
N GLU A 75 35.14 -20.78 -7.83
CA GLU A 75 35.38 -19.44 -8.36
C GLU A 75 34.60 -18.34 -7.62
N GLY A 76 33.74 -18.70 -6.65
CA GLY A 76 32.92 -17.77 -5.87
C GLY A 76 31.73 -17.19 -6.63
N ARG A 77 31.35 -17.80 -7.75
CA ARG A 77 30.20 -17.40 -8.58
C ARG A 77 28.89 -17.85 -7.93
N ALA A 78 27.81 -17.13 -8.24
CA ALA A 78 26.48 -17.54 -7.82
C ALA A 78 25.99 -18.74 -8.64
N ILE A 79 25.31 -19.66 -7.98
CA ILE A 79 24.72 -20.86 -8.57
C ILE A 79 23.21 -20.67 -8.66
N ILE A 80 22.70 -20.62 -9.88
CA ILE A 80 21.27 -20.42 -10.13
C ILE A 80 20.58 -21.77 -10.19
N ILE A 81 19.47 -21.92 -9.48
CA ILE A 81 18.61 -23.09 -9.53
C ILE A 81 17.34 -22.72 -10.28
N VAL A 82 17.10 -23.43 -11.37
CA VAL A 82 15.91 -23.32 -12.23
C VAL A 82 15.19 -24.67 -12.31
N GLU A 83 13.96 -24.69 -12.81
CA GLU A 83 13.12 -25.91 -12.76
C GLU A 83 13.43 -26.93 -13.85
N GLY A 84 13.96 -26.51 -15.00
CA GLY A 84 14.15 -27.38 -16.16
C GLY A 84 15.55 -27.33 -16.74
N GLU A 85 15.97 -28.42 -17.40
CA GLU A 85 17.29 -28.50 -18.03
C GLU A 85 17.42 -27.53 -19.21
N LYS A 86 16.30 -27.20 -19.86
CA LYS A 86 16.23 -26.19 -20.93
C LYS A 86 16.67 -24.81 -20.41
N ASP A 87 16.18 -24.41 -19.24
CA ASP A 87 16.52 -23.13 -18.62
C ASP A 87 17.97 -23.08 -18.14
N VAL A 88 18.51 -24.23 -17.71
CA VAL A 88 19.94 -24.35 -17.41
C VAL A 88 20.80 -24.08 -18.64
N GLU A 89 20.43 -24.64 -19.80
CA GLU A 89 21.14 -24.36 -21.05
C GLU A 89 20.98 -22.90 -21.49
N ALA A 90 19.80 -22.31 -21.32
CA ALA A 90 19.56 -20.89 -21.62
C ALA A 90 20.45 -19.97 -20.75
N ALA A 91 20.50 -20.23 -19.43
CA ALA A 91 21.39 -19.52 -18.51
C ALA A 91 22.88 -19.70 -18.86
N THR A 92 23.27 -20.92 -19.24
CA THR A 92 24.65 -21.23 -19.62
C THR A 92 25.07 -20.50 -20.88
N ASN A 93 24.18 -20.35 -21.86
CA ASN A 93 24.46 -19.66 -23.12
C ASN A 93 24.78 -18.17 -22.93
N ILE A 94 24.24 -17.55 -21.88
CA ILE A 94 24.58 -16.17 -21.50
C ILE A 94 25.70 -16.09 -20.45
N GLY A 95 26.37 -17.21 -20.15
CA GLY A 95 27.56 -17.24 -19.29
C GLY A 95 27.27 -17.18 -17.78
N LEU A 96 26.10 -17.64 -17.37
CA LEU A 96 25.75 -17.88 -15.97
C LEU A 96 26.01 -19.34 -15.57
N VAL A 97 26.13 -19.60 -14.27
CA VAL A 97 26.28 -20.96 -13.72
C VAL A 97 24.93 -21.39 -13.15
N ALA A 98 24.28 -22.35 -13.82
CA ALA A 98 22.97 -22.84 -13.42
C ALA A 98 22.94 -24.37 -13.29
N THR A 99 22.00 -24.87 -12.48
CA THR A 99 21.74 -26.29 -12.29
C THR A 99 20.24 -26.54 -12.11
N THR A 100 19.85 -27.81 -12.26
CA THR A 100 18.51 -28.31 -11.96
C THR A 100 18.60 -29.79 -11.57
N PHE A 101 17.46 -30.42 -11.29
CA PHE A 101 17.37 -31.81 -10.83
C PHE A 101 16.52 -32.63 -11.78
N ALA A 102 16.76 -33.94 -11.82
CA ALA A 102 15.92 -34.84 -12.62
C ALA A 102 14.48 -34.82 -12.10
N GLY A 103 13.56 -34.25 -12.89
CA GLY A 103 12.16 -34.02 -12.50
C GLY A 103 11.88 -32.65 -11.89
N GLY A 104 12.84 -31.73 -11.95
CA GLY A 104 12.70 -30.31 -11.59
C GLY A 104 12.48 -30.05 -10.10
N ALA A 105 11.91 -28.88 -9.80
CA ALA A 105 11.77 -28.39 -8.43
C ALA A 105 10.90 -29.30 -7.54
N GLY A 106 9.93 -30.01 -8.12
CA GLY A 106 9.04 -30.92 -7.39
C GLY A 106 9.64 -32.28 -6.99
N LYS A 107 10.92 -32.57 -7.31
CA LYS A 107 11.56 -33.88 -7.06
C LYS A 107 12.87 -33.78 -6.29
N TRP A 108 12.98 -32.78 -5.41
CA TRP A 108 14.14 -32.61 -4.53
C TRP A 108 14.51 -33.88 -3.75
N ARG A 109 15.80 -34.12 -3.57
CA ARG A 109 16.36 -35.19 -2.74
C ARG A 109 17.38 -34.61 -1.78
N GLU A 110 17.34 -35.04 -0.52
CA GLU A 110 18.25 -34.56 0.53
C GLU A 110 19.74 -34.82 0.20
N GLU A 111 20.03 -35.85 -0.61
CA GLU A 111 21.39 -36.14 -1.06
C GLU A 111 22.02 -35.04 -1.95
N TYR A 112 21.21 -34.13 -2.49
CA TYR A 112 21.70 -32.99 -3.27
C TYR A 112 22.31 -31.90 -2.39
N SER A 113 21.81 -31.71 -1.18
CA SER A 113 22.22 -30.62 -0.27
C SER A 113 23.73 -30.56 -0.07
N LYS A 114 24.40 -31.72 0.04
CA LYS A 114 25.85 -31.79 0.27
C LYS A 114 26.70 -31.11 -0.81
N TRP A 115 26.18 -30.93 -2.03
CA TRP A 115 26.92 -30.32 -3.14
C TRP A 115 26.90 -28.79 -3.10
N PHE A 116 26.10 -28.18 -2.23
CA PHE A 116 25.92 -26.72 -2.12
C PHE A 116 26.70 -26.08 -0.98
N GLN A 117 27.66 -26.80 -0.37
CA GLN A 117 28.53 -26.23 0.68
C GLN A 117 29.29 -24.99 0.15
N GLU A 118 29.30 -23.91 0.93
CA GLU A 118 29.89 -22.60 0.58
C GLU A 118 29.26 -21.90 -0.66
N ALA A 119 28.24 -22.48 -1.28
CA ALA A 119 27.63 -21.91 -2.48
C ALA A 119 26.83 -20.65 -2.15
N LYS A 120 26.89 -19.65 -3.04
CA LYS A 120 25.93 -18.56 -3.09
C LYS A 120 24.83 -18.96 -4.07
N VAL A 121 23.64 -19.26 -3.57
CA VAL A 121 22.56 -19.83 -4.39
C VAL A 121 21.52 -18.76 -4.72
N ILE A 122 21.02 -18.79 -5.95
CA ILE A 122 19.89 -17.98 -6.40
C ILE A 122 18.77 -18.96 -6.79
N CYS A 123 17.68 -18.93 -6.05
CA CYS A 123 16.47 -19.69 -6.33
C CYS A 123 15.59 -18.90 -7.29
N LEU A 124 15.33 -19.45 -8.47
CA LEU A 124 14.57 -18.82 -9.54
C LEU A 124 13.40 -19.72 -9.96
N PRO A 125 12.20 -19.55 -9.37
CA PRO A 125 11.02 -20.34 -9.71
C PRO A 125 10.42 -19.94 -11.07
N ASP A 126 9.70 -20.85 -11.71
CA ASP A 126 8.80 -20.53 -12.81
C ASP A 126 7.67 -19.62 -12.32
N ASN A 127 7.10 -18.80 -13.20
CA ASN A 127 6.03 -17.85 -12.84
C ASN A 127 4.66 -18.52 -12.69
N ASP A 128 4.57 -19.55 -11.85
CA ASP A 128 3.33 -20.18 -11.43
C ASP A 128 3.37 -20.61 -9.96
N HIS A 129 2.27 -21.16 -9.44
CA HIS A 129 2.18 -21.56 -8.04
C HIS A 129 2.98 -22.83 -7.74
N ALA A 130 3.01 -23.78 -8.68
CA ALA A 130 3.71 -25.05 -8.49
C ALA A 130 5.22 -24.84 -8.44
N GLY A 131 5.71 -23.95 -9.29
CA GLY A 131 7.11 -23.58 -9.38
C GLY A 131 7.63 -22.87 -8.14
N ARG A 132 6.92 -21.82 -7.70
CA ARG A 132 7.19 -21.15 -6.42
C ARG A 132 7.21 -22.14 -5.24
N LYS A 133 6.21 -23.03 -5.14
CA LYS A 133 6.15 -24.04 -4.07
C LYS A 133 7.32 -25.02 -4.12
N GLY A 134 7.68 -25.51 -5.30
CA GLY A 134 8.81 -26.42 -5.47
C GLY A 134 10.14 -25.77 -5.12
N MET A 135 10.36 -24.55 -5.60
CA MET A 135 11.59 -23.80 -5.35
C MET A 135 11.74 -23.39 -3.88
N ASP A 136 10.65 -23.05 -3.20
CA ASP A 136 10.65 -22.72 -1.78
C ASP A 136 11.07 -23.92 -0.91
N ILE A 137 10.56 -25.12 -1.24
CA ILE A 137 11.01 -26.37 -0.61
C ILE A 137 12.51 -26.53 -0.81
N ILE A 138 13.03 -26.30 -2.00
CA ILE A 138 14.46 -26.40 -2.29
C ILE A 138 15.27 -25.39 -1.47
N ALA A 139 14.85 -24.12 -1.45
CA ALA A 139 15.49 -23.06 -0.68
C ALA A 139 15.59 -23.42 0.80
N SER A 140 14.50 -23.96 1.38
CA SER A 140 14.44 -24.40 2.79
C SER A 140 15.43 -25.52 3.15
N LYS A 141 15.86 -26.32 2.17
CA LYS A 141 16.85 -27.39 2.36
C LYS A 141 18.26 -26.87 2.14
N ILE A 142 18.45 -26.08 1.10
CA ILE A 142 19.76 -25.55 0.71
C ILE A 142 20.29 -24.51 1.71
N ILE A 143 19.42 -23.69 2.30
CA ILE A 143 19.84 -22.67 3.28
C ILE A 143 20.61 -23.26 4.48
N LYS A 144 20.38 -24.54 4.79
CA LYS A 144 21.04 -25.26 5.89
C LYS A 144 22.51 -25.58 5.62
N VAL A 145 22.95 -25.49 4.37
CA VAL A 145 24.28 -25.91 3.90
C VAL A 145 25.01 -24.87 3.05
N ALA A 146 24.26 -24.03 2.33
CA ALA A 146 24.79 -22.98 1.48
C ALA A 146 25.23 -21.75 2.28
N LYS A 147 26.10 -20.94 1.68
CA LYS A 147 26.58 -19.68 2.27
C LYS A 147 25.51 -18.60 2.29
N SER A 148 24.67 -18.56 1.25
CA SER A 148 23.54 -17.64 1.13
C SER A 148 22.55 -18.18 0.11
N VAL A 149 21.26 -17.88 0.31
CA VAL A 149 20.20 -18.15 -0.67
C VAL A 149 19.48 -16.84 -0.97
N LEU A 150 19.44 -16.44 -2.24
CA LEU A 150 18.64 -15.33 -2.75
C LEU A 150 17.38 -15.87 -3.41
N TRP A 151 16.28 -15.14 -3.28
CA TRP A 151 15.03 -15.44 -3.99
C TRP A 151 14.83 -14.43 -5.12
N LEU A 152 14.72 -14.91 -6.36
CA LEU A 152 14.57 -14.05 -7.53
C LEU A 152 13.37 -14.48 -8.38
N GLU A 153 12.34 -13.64 -8.40
CA GLU A 153 11.23 -13.74 -9.34
C GLU A 153 11.47 -12.80 -10.53
N LEU A 154 11.35 -13.32 -11.75
CA LEU A 154 11.60 -12.56 -12.96
C LEU A 154 10.41 -11.63 -13.29
N PRO A 155 10.64 -10.35 -13.61
CA PRO A 155 9.58 -9.43 -13.98
C PRO A 155 9.10 -9.67 -15.42
N ASP A 156 7.89 -9.19 -15.72
CA ASP A 156 7.35 -9.05 -17.08
C ASP A 156 7.28 -10.33 -17.92
N ILE A 157 7.20 -11.50 -17.28
CA ILE A 157 6.91 -12.79 -17.93
C ILE A 157 5.44 -13.21 -17.76
N PRO A 158 4.86 -13.91 -18.74
CA PRO A 158 3.50 -14.43 -18.63
C PRO A 158 3.37 -15.46 -17.50
N GLU A 159 2.14 -15.78 -17.12
CA GLU A 159 1.85 -16.89 -16.20
C GLU A 159 2.43 -18.20 -16.79
N LYS A 160 3.13 -18.99 -15.96
CA LYS A 160 3.93 -20.16 -16.34
C LYS A 160 5.15 -19.86 -17.22
N GLY A 161 5.56 -18.59 -17.30
CA GLY A 161 6.81 -18.22 -17.93
C GLY A 161 8.02 -18.72 -17.15
N ASP A 162 9.07 -19.10 -17.86
CA ASP A 162 10.35 -19.59 -17.32
C ASP A 162 11.52 -18.61 -17.64
N LEU A 163 12.74 -18.96 -17.22
CA LEU A 163 13.93 -18.15 -17.54
C LEU A 163 14.17 -18.06 -19.06
N SER A 164 13.90 -19.14 -19.80
CA SER A 164 14.03 -19.11 -21.26
C SER A 164 13.08 -18.09 -21.88
N ASP A 165 11.85 -17.99 -21.38
CA ASP A 165 10.85 -17.01 -21.85
C ASP A 165 11.28 -15.58 -21.52
N TRP A 166 11.84 -15.34 -20.33
CA TRP A 166 12.38 -14.04 -19.96
C TRP A 166 13.52 -13.59 -20.87
N LEU A 167 14.43 -14.51 -21.24
CA LEU A 167 15.54 -14.23 -22.17
C LEU A 167 15.09 -14.01 -23.62
N ASN A 168 13.86 -14.37 -23.99
CA ASN A 168 13.30 -14.08 -25.31
C ASN A 168 12.71 -12.67 -25.42
N ILE A 169 12.57 -11.95 -24.30
CA ILE A 169 12.13 -10.56 -24.28
C ILE A 169 13.31 -9.66 -24.70
N PRO A 170 13.10 -8.67 -25.59
CA PRO A 170 14.14 -7.72 -25.97
C PRO A 170 14.78 -7.05 -24.75
N ASP A 171 16.09 -6.79 -24.83
CA ASP A 171 16.90 -6.14 -23.79
C ASP A 171 17.15 -6.96 -22.51
N ASN A 172 16.58 -8.17 -22.38
CA ASN A 172 16.94 -9.09 -21.30
C ASN A 172 18.20 -9.88 -21.64
N ASP A 173 19.31 -9.49 -21.04
CA ASP A 173 20.61 -10.13 -21.18
C ASP A 173 21.22 -10.49 -19.82
N LYS A 174 22.49 -10.93 -19.84
CA LYS A 174 23.24 -11.23 -18.62
C LYS A 174 23.33 -10.03 -17.67
N ASN A 175 23.52 -8.82 -18.19
CA ASN A 175 23.69 -7.62 -17.37
C ASN A 175 22.38 -7.25 -16.67
N ALA A 176 21.25 -7.33 -17.40
CA ALA A 176 19.92 -7.16 -16.84
C ALA A 176 19.66 -8.19 -15.72
N PHE A 177 20.06 -9.45 -15.93
CA PHE A 177 19.93 -10.49 -14.91
C PHE A 177 20.78 -10.19 -13.67
N GLU A 178 22.04 -9.80 -13.83
CA GLU A 178 22.93 -9.44 -12.71
C GLU A 178 22.41 -8.23 -11.92
N LEU A 179 21.78 -7.26 -12.60
CA LEU A 179 21.12 -6.14 -11.94
C LEU A 179 19.92 -6.60 -11.09
N LEU A 180 19.10 -7.53 -11.59
CA LEU A 180 18.00 -8.11 -10.82
C LEU A 180 18.52 -8.86 -9.58
N VAL A 181 19.57 -9.66 -9.73
CA VAL A 181 20.21 -10.38 -8.62
C VAL A 181 20.73 -9.42 -7.55
N SER A 182 21.29 -8.27 -7.94
CA SER A 182 21.80 -7.27 -6.99
C SER A 182 20.72 -6.67 -6.08
N ASN A 183 19.45 -6.72 -6.52
CA ASN A 183 18.28 -6.24 -5.78
C ASN A 183 17.43 -7.39 -5.21
N ALA A 184 17.83 -8.64 -5.42
CA ALA A 184 17.08 -9.80 -4.96
C ALA A 184 17.18 -9.93 -3.43
N PRO A 185 16.06 -10.15 -2.72
CA PRO A 185 16.08 -10.36 -1.27
C PRO A 185 16.78 -11.66 -0.91
N GLN A 186 17.36 -11.71 0.30
CA GLN A 186 17.72 -12.99 0.91
C GLN A 186 16.44 -13.78 1.17
N TRP A 187 16.47 -15.07 0.84
CA TRP A 187 15.38 -15.97 1.18
C TRP A 187 15.39 -16.19 2.69
N ASP A 188 14.29 -15.84 3.35
CA ASP A 188 14.10 -16.00 4.79
C ASP A 188 12.94 -16.99 5.04
N PRO A 189 13.18 -18.12 5.75
CA PRO A 189 12.11 -19.06 6.11
C PRO A 189 11.01 -18.44 6.98
N ASN A 190 11.28 -17.30 7.62
CA ASN A 190 10.32 -16.56 8.44
C ASN A 190 9.67 -15.39 7.67
N SER A 191 10.03 -15.16 6.40
CA SER A 191 9.37 -14.16 5.56
C SER A 191 7.96 -14.61 5.23
N LEU A 192 7.03 -14.17 6.07
CA LEU A 192 5.61 -14.38 5.91
C LEU A 192 5.09 -13.45 4.80
N ASN A 193 5.22 -13.85 3.53
CA ASN A 193 4.40 -13.31 2.44
C ASN A 193 2.98 -13.86 2.58
N ILE A 194 2.28 -13.45 3.65
CA ILE A 194 0.89 -13.81 3.90
C ILE A 194 0.03 -12.97 2.95
N THR A 195 -0.38 -13.56 1.84
CA THR A 195 -1.61 -13.13 1.18
C THR A 195 -2.79 -13.83 1.84
N LEU A 196 -3.83 -13.06 2.21
CA LEU A 196 -5.11 -13.52 2.79
C LEU A 196 -5.89 -14.55 1.93
N ALA A 197 -5.33 -15.00 0.82
CA ALA A 197 -5.89 -15.99 -0.10
C ALA A 197 -5.16 -17.34 -0.06
N ASP A 198 -4.31 -17.59 0.95
CA ASP A 198 -3.59 -18.86 1.09
C ASP A 198 -4.56 -19.99 1.53
N LEU A 199 -5.09 -20.71 0.54
CA LEU A 199 -5.99 -21.86 0.72
C LEU A 199 -5.33 -23.04 1.45
N GLU A 200 -4.01 -23.03 1.61
CA GLU A 200 -3.22 -24.12 2.22
C GLU A 200 -2.74 -23.81 3.65
N LEU A 201 -3.25 -22.74 4.29
CA LEU A 201 -2.90 -22.38 5.68
C LEU A 201 -3.05 -23.57 6.65
N GLY A 202 -4.08 -24.40 6.45
CA GLY A 202 -4.35 -25.58 7.27
C GLY A 202 -3.35 -26.72 7.10
N GLU A 203 -2.83 -26.95 5.90
CA GLU A 203 -1.79 -27.96 5.66
C GLU A 203 -0.42 -27.50 6.18
N ARG A 204 -0.12 -26.20 6.04
CA ARG A 204 1.11 -25.59 6.56
C ARG A 204 1.15 -25.58 8.09
N LEU A 205 0.01 -25.35 8.75
CA LEU A 205 -0.15 -25.51 10.21
C LEU A 205 0.09 -26.96 10.66
N ASN A 206 -0.32 -27.96 9.88
CA ASN A 206 -0.08 -29.36 10.21
C ASN A 206 1.40 -29.77 10.08
N ILE A 207 2.14 -29.17 9.15
CA ILE A 207 3.60 -29.37 9.03
C ILE A 207 4.33 -28.73 10.23
N LEU A 208 3.93 -27.52 10.64
CA LEU A 208 4.44 -26.85 11.84
C LEU A 208 4.15 -27.67 13.11
N ASN A 209 2.94 -28.24 13.23
CA ASN A 209 2.55 -29.08 14.37
C ASN A 209 3.16 -30.49 14.36
N GLY A 210 3.72 -30.94 13.23
CA GLY A 210 4.33 -32.27 13.09
C GLY A 210 5.81 -32.32 13.48
N VAL A 211 6.45 -31.16 13.66
CA VAL A 211 7.76 -31.08 14.28
C VAL A 211 7.53 -31.16 15.78
N ASN A 212 7.89 -32.29 16.40
CA ASN A 212 8.16 -32.36 17.85
C ASN A 212 9.37 -31.48 18.15
N GLU A 213 9.24 -30.17 17.97
CA GLU A 213 10.10 -29.22 18.62
C GLU A 213 9.81 -29.33 20.10
N ILE A 214 10.85 -29.67 20.84
CA ILE A 214 10.92 -29.50 22.28
C ILE A 214 10.49 -28.06 22.52
N TRP A 215 9.24 -27.87 22.97
CA TRP A 215 8.77 -26.55 23.36
C TRP A 215 9.79 -26.01 24.34
N LEU A 216 10.49 -24.94 23.94
CA LEU A 216 11.31 -24.20 24.88
C LEU A 216 10.38 -23.72 26.00
N GLU A 217 10.89 -23.66 27.23
CA GLU A 217 10.12 -23.11 28.33
C GLU A 217 9.49 -21.77 27.90
N PRO A 218 8.17 -21.58 28.07
CA PRO A 218 7.47 -20.37 27.65
C PRO A 218 8.21 -19.15 28.20
N ARG A 219 8.77 -18.36 27.29
CA ARG A 219 9.38 -17.08 27.65
C ARG A 219 8.26 -16.07 27.82
N GLU A 220 8.45 -15.17 28.78
CA GLU A 220 7.58 -14.01 28.94
C GLU A 220 7.54 -13.23 27.62
N ILE A 221 6.33 -12.98 27.10
CA ILE A 221 6.15 -12.10 25.95
C ILE A 221 6.38 -10.68 26.47
N SER A 222 7.63 -10.22 26.41
CA SER A 222 7.91 -8.81 26.61
C SER A 222 7.42 -8.06 25.36
N PRO A 223 6.57 -7.03 25.50
CA PRO A 223 6.28 -6.11 24.41
C PRO A 223 7.50 -5.20 24.22
N GLU A 224 8.64 -5.78 23.84
CA GLU A 224 9.77 -4.99 23.36
C GLU A 224 9.35 -4.45 21.99
N LEU A 225 8.90 -3.20 22.00
CA LEU A 225 8.70 -2.43 20.78
C LEU A 225 10.02 -2.48 20.01
N LEU A 226 9.99 -3.11 18.83
CA LEU A 226 11.12 -3.09 17.91
C LEU A 226 11.57 -1.62 17.71
N PRO A 227 12.88 -1.37 17.55
CA PRO A 227 13.36 -0.03 17.27
C PRO A 227 12.65 0.50 16.01
N VAL A 228 11.99 1.65 16.13
CA VAL A 228 11.28 2.29 15.03
C VAL A 228 12.31 2.80 14.02
N ASP A 229 12.11 2.47 12.75
CA ASP A 229 12.96 2.96 11.67
C ASP A 229 12.99 4.50 11.67
N ARG A 230 14.17 5.04 11.39
CA ARG A 230 14.35 6.50 11.32
C ARG A 230 13.66 7.04 10.07
N LEU A 231 12.97 8.16 10.21
CA LEU A 231 12.47 8.91 9.06
C LEU A 231 13.65 9.45 8.26
N THR A 232 13.87 8.87 7.07
CA THR A 232 14.88 9.35 6.14
C THR A 232 14.26 10.27 5.09
N SER A 233 15.10 11.06 4.42
CA SER A 233 14.64 12.05 3.44
C SER A 233 13.94 11.42 2.23
N GLU A 234 14.27 10.17 1.92
CA GLU A 234 13.77 9.40 0.78
C GLU A 234 12.28 9.07 0.93
N LEU A 235 11.78 8.99 2.16
CA LEU A 235 10.37 8.77 2.47
C LEU A 235 9.50 10.02 2.20
N LEU A 236 10.11 11.19 2.03
CA LEU A 236 9.40 12.44 1.78
C LEU A 236 9.10 12.63 0.28
N PRO A 237 7.89 13.10 -0.08
CA PRO A 237 7.58 13.52 -1.45
C PRO A 237 8.55 14.61 -1.93
N SER A 238 9.02 14.50 -3.17
CA SER A 238 10.00 15.43 -3.76
C SER A 238 9.63 16.92 -3.61
N PRO A 239 8.36 17.36 -3.76
CA PRO A 239 8.00 18.76 -3.60
C PRO A 239 8.18 19.33 -2.18
N LEU A 240 8.19 18.47 -1.15
CA LEU A 240 8.26 18.86 0.25
C LEU A 240 9.65 18.60 0.86
N ARG A 241 10.41 17.65 0.28
CA ARG A 241 11.65 17.13 0.83
C ARG A 241 12.67 18.22 1.15
N ASP A 242 13.06 19.03 0.17
CA ASP A 242 14.11 20.04 0.33
C ASP A 242 13.70 21.13 1.34
N TRP A 243 12.42 21.50 1.34
CA TRP A 243 11.88 22.47 2.29
C TRP A 243 11.90 21.96 3.73
N LEU A 244 11.50 20.71 3.97
CA LEU A 244 11.49 20.11 5.31
C LEU A 244 12.92 19.83 5.81
N LEU A 245 13.82 19.41 4.92
CA LEU A 245 15.25 19.28 5.22
C LEU A 245 15.88 20.61 5.59
N ASP A 246 15.56 21.70 4.89
CA ASP A 246 16.05 23.04 5.21
C ASP A 246 15.59 23.48 6.61
N ILE A 247 14.33 23.27 6.97
CA ILE A 247 13.82 23.59 8.33
C ILE A 247 14.57 22.77 9.39
N SER A 248 14.67 21.45 9.19
CA SER A 248 15.37 20.53 10.10
C SER A 248 16.83 20.94 10.28
N HIS A 249 17.53 21.25 9.17
CA HIS A 249 18.93 21.64 9.19
C HIS A 249 19.14 23.02 9.84
N ARG A 250 18.34 24.05 9.53
CA ARG A 250 18.50 25.38 10.13
C ARG A 250 18.20 25.40 11.62
N MET A 251 17.24 24.60 12.07
CA MET A 251 16.81 24.54 13.46
C MET A 251 17.54 23.47 14.28
N GLN A 252 18.34 22.63 13.62
CA GLN A 252 19.09 21.53 14.26
C GLN A 252 18.16 20.58 15.05
N VAL A 253 17.01 20.25 14.45
CA VAL A 253 16.00 19.33 15.01
C VAL A 253 15.82 18.11 14.12
N PRO A 254 15.37 16.96 14.65
CA PRO A 254 15.04 15.79 13.83
C PRO A 254 14.06 16.12 12.70
N LEU A 255 14.22 15.47 11.55
CA LEU A 255 13.36 15.65 10.37
C LEU A 255 11.88 15.33 10.68
N ASP A 256 11.65 14.48 11.68
CA ASP A 256 10.32 14.11 12.17
C ASP A 256 9.49 15.32 12.62
N PHE A 257 10.15 16.36 13.15
CA PHE A 257 9.47 17.52 13.74
C PHE A 257 8.71 18.33 12.67
N PRO A 258 9.39 18.88 11.64
CA PRO A 258 8.68 19.57 10.57
C PRO A 258 7.85 18.61 9.71
N THR A 259 8.27 17.35 9.52
CA THR A 259 7.53 16.40 8.70
C THR A 259 6.17 16.04 9.29
N GLY A 260 6.12 15.70 10.59
CA GLY A 260 4.87 15.36 11.27
C GLY A 260 3.86 16.51 11.19
N ALA A 261 4.31 17.74 11.43
CA ALA A 261 3.48 18.93 11.26
C ALA A 261 2.99 19.10 9.82
N CYS A 262 3.87 18.90 8.84
CA CYS A 262 3.55 19.11 7.43
C CYS A 262 2.48 18.14 6.94
N VAL A 263 2.56 16.87 7.33
CA VAL A 263 1.58 15.84 6.95
C VAL A 263 0.18 16.21 7.46
N VAL A 264 0.07 16.69 8.70
CA VAL A 264 -1.23 17.09 9.28
C VAL A 264 -1.74 18.41 8.71
N VAL A 265 -0.87 19.36 8.39
CA VAL A 265 -1.29 20.59 7.70
C VAL A 265 -1.81 20.26 6.29
N MET A 266 -1.16 19.35 5.58
CA MET A 266 -1.60 18.91 4.25
C MET A 266 -2.93 18.17 4.31
N SER A 267 -3.13 17.27 5.29
CA SER A 267 -4.42 16.60 5.47
C SER A 267 -5.55 17.61 5.74
N SER A 268 -5.28 18.67 6.51
CA SER A 268 -6.26 19.72 6.77
C SER A 268 -6.61 20.57 5.55
N ILE A 269 -5.60 20.90 4.72
CA ILE A 269 -5.83 21.67 3.49
C ILE A 269 -6.62 20.84 2.48
N ILE A 270 -6.36 19.53 2.38
CA ILE A 270 -7.13 18.61 1.54
C ILE A 270 -8.55 18.49 2.11
N GLY A 271 -8.65 18.14 3.40
CA GLY A 271 -9.90 17.97 4.14
C GLY A 271 -10.88 17.06 3.41
N THR A 272 -12.15 17.42 3.43
CA THR A 272 -13.25 16.64 2.83
C THR A 272 -13.31 16.71 1.29
N ARG A 273 -12.39 17.42 0.64
CA ARG A 273 -12.38 17.55 -0.83
C ARG A 273 -11.97 16.26 -1.55
N LEU A 274 -11.32 15.35 -0.82
CA LEU A 274 -10.86 14.08 -1.34
C LEU A 274 -11.24 12.98 -0.34
N SER A 275 -11.77 11.88 -0.84
CA SER A 275 -11.91 10.64 -0.09
C SER A 275 -11.21 9.51 -0.84
N ILE A 276 -10.75 8.50 -0.10
CA ILE A 276 -10.15 7.29 -0.65
C ILE A 276 -11.09 6.11 -0.39
N CYS A 277 -11.10 5.12 -1.29
CA CYS A 277 -11.75 3.83 -1.06
C CYS A 277 -10.66 2.79 -0.79
N PRO A 278 -10.35 2.47 0.49
CA PRO A 278 -9.23 1.59 0.82
C PRO A 278 -9.40 0.16 0.27
N LYS A 279 -10.64 -0.25 0.03
CA LYS A 279 -11.02 -1.59 -0.42
C LYS A 279 -11.58 -1.53 -1.84
N LYS A 280 -10.99 -2.31 -2.76
CA LYS A 280 -11.35 -2.34 -4.20
C LYS A 280 -12.82 -2.69 -4.51
N LYS A 281 -13.50 -3.42 -3.63
CA LYS A 281 -14.87 -3.94 -3.85
C LYS A 281 -15.87 -3.48 -2.79
N ASP A 282 -15.52 -2.49 -2.00
CA ASP A 282 -16.34 -1.97 -0.90
C ASP A 282 -16.57 -0.47 -1.13
N PRO A 283 -17.81 0.05 -0.99
CA PRO A 283 -18.08 1.48 -1.16
C PRO A 283 -17.57 2.34 0.00
N TRP A 284 -16.98 1.75 1.04
CA TRP A 284 -16.43 2.47 2.18
C TRP A 284 -15.39 3.51 1.74
N GLN A 285 -15.67 4.76 2.12
CA GLN A 285 -14.82 5.91 1.89
C GLN A 285 -14.17 6.37 3.20
N VAL A 286 -12.97 6.91 3.08
CA VAL A 286 -12.23 7.52 4.19
C VAL A 286 -11.73 8.87 3.74
N VAL A 287 -12.00 9.91 4.53
CA VAL A 287 -11.36 11.21 4.36
C VAL A 287 -9.94 11.09 4.92
N PRO A 288 -8.87 11.47 4.19
CA PRO A 288 -7.49 11.36 4.65
C PRO A 288 -7.15 12.45 5.67
N ASN A 289 -8.02 12.65 6.67
CA ASN A 289 -7.86 13.58 7.76
C ASN A 289 -6.98 12.96 8.85
N LEU A 290 -6.07 13.76 9.40
CA LEU A 290 -5.08 13.26 10.36
C LEU A 290 -5.03 14.17 11.57
N TRP A 291 -4.76 13.58 12.72
CA TRP A 291 -4.29 14.27 13.90
C TRP A 291 -2.83 13.90 14.14
N GLY A 292 -2.08 14.80 14.77
CA GLY A 292 -0.68 14.56 15.07
C GLY A 292 -0.21 15.35 16.27
N GLY A 293 0.94 14.97 16.81
CA GLY A 293 1.58 15.74 17.85
C GLY A 293 3.07 15.48 17.93
N LEU A 294 3.82 16.47 18.43
CA LEU A 294 5.24 16.32 18.72
C LEU A 294 5.46 16.11 20.21
N ILE A 295 5.97 14.93 20.57
CA ILE A 295 6.28 14.60 21.96
C ILE A 295 7.79 14.78 22.17
N GLN A 296 8.14 15.67 23.08
CA GLN A 296 9.52 15.91 23.50
C GLN A 296 9.52 16.52 24.92
N LYS A 297 10.66 16.55 25.59
CA LYS A 297 10.80 17.28 26.87
C LYS A 297 10.54 18.79 26.69
N PRO A 298 10.04 19.48 27.72
CA PRO A 298 9.89 20.94 27.69
C PRO A 298 11.22 21.64 27.36
N SER A 299 11.13 22.82 26.74
CA SER A 299 12.28 23.67 26.37
C SER A 299 13.27 23.09 25.35
N GLN A 300 12.87 22.05 24.61
CA GLN A 300 13.70 21.38 23.58
C GLN A 300 13.21 21.67 22.14
N LEU A 301 12.85 22.93 21.84
CA LEU A 301 12.55 23.42 20.49
C LEU A 301 11.47 22.64 19.70
N LYS A 302 10.30 22.39 20.30
CA LYS A 302 9.18 21.72 19.61
C LYS A 302 8.42 22.63 18.65
N SER A 303 7.96 23.77 19.16
CA SER A 303 7.07 24.68 18.44
C SER A 303 7.72 25.44 17.29
N PRO A 304 9.02 25.84 17.34
CA PRO A 304 9.66 26.57 16.24
C PRO A 304 9.56 25.90 14.85
N PRO A 305 9.93 24.61 14.66
CA PRO A 305 9.80 23.97 13.35
C PRO A 305 8.35 23.87 12.88
N VAL A 306 7.41 23.65 13.80
CA VAL A 306 5.97 23.62 13.48
C VAL A 306 5.49 24.98 12.99
N LYS A 307 5.93 26.08 13.63
CA LYS A 307 5.56 27.44 13.23
C LYS A 307 6.03 27.79 11.82
N GLU A 308 7.18 27.28 11.37
CA GLU A 308 7.66 27.43 9.98
C GLU A 308 6.75 26.70 9.00
N VAL A 309 6.37 25.46 9.32
CA VAL A 309 5.46 24.65 8.50
C VAL A 309 4.08 25.29 8.37
N LEU A 310 3.64 26.04 9.38
CA LEU A 310 2.37 26.78 9.37
C LEU A 310 2.40 28.09 8.56
N LEU A 311 3.56 28.58 8.12
CA LEU A 311 3.66 29.85 7.39
C LEU A 311 2.83 29.90 6.10
N PRO A 312 2.81 28.85 5.24
CA PRO A 312 1.93 28.82 4.07
C PRO A 312 0.44 28.94 4.45
N MET A 313 0.03 28.30 5.54
CA MET A 313 -1.36 28.38 6.00
C MET A 313 -1.74 29.78 6.49
N LYS A 314 -0.81 30.49 7.17
CA LYS A 314 -1.01 31.91 7.53
C LYS A 314 -1.16 32.82 6.32
N LYS A 315 -0.45 32.54 5.22
CA LYS A 315 -0.62 33.26 3.95
C LYS A 315 -2.02 33.03 3.37
N LEU A 316 -2.46 31.78 3.30
CA LEU A 316 -3.81 31.42 2.84
C LEU A 316 -4.91 32.08 3.68
N GLU A 317 -4.73 32.13 5.00
CA GLU A 317 -5.64 32.80 5.92
C GLU A 317 -5.69 34.31 5.64
N THR A 318 -4.54 34.96 5.49
CA THR A 318 -4.47 36.41 5.18
C THR A 318 -5.16 36.73 3.85
N GLU A 319 -4.93 35.91 2.82
CA GLU A 319 -5.59 36.06 1.52
C GLU A 319 -7.10 35.85 1.61
N ALA A 320 -7.57 34.88 2.39
CA ALA A 320 -9.00 34.63 2.61
C ALA A 320 -9.67 35.77 3.36
N PHE A 321 -9.02 36.35 4.38
CA PHE A 321 -9.53 37.52 5.09
C PHE A 321 -9.66 38.72 4.14
N LYS A 322 -8.62 39.02 3.36
CA LYS A 322 -8.67 40.12 2.39
C LYS A 322 -9.80 39.95 1.38
N LYS A 323 -9.94 38.73 0.83
CA LYS A 323 -11.03 38.42 -0.11
C LYS A 323 -12.40 38.58 0.55
N PHE A 324 -12.55 38.13 1.78
CA PHE A 324 -13.78 38.29 2.55
C PHE A 324 -14.11 39.77 2.81
N GLU A 325 -13.14 40.61 3.16
CA GLU A 325 -13.35 42.05 3.34
C GLU A 325 -13.83 42.71 2.03
N GLU A 326 -13.21 42.35 0.90
CA GLU A 326 -13.62 42.84 -0.43
C GLU A 326 -15.03 42.39 -0.80
N ASP A 327 -15.38 41.13 -0.54
CA ASP A 327 -16.69 40.57 -0.85
C ASP A 327 -17.77 41.09 0.13
N ASN A 328 -17.43 41.31 1.40
CA ASN A 328 -18.32 41.93 2.39
C ASN A 328 -18.62 43.38 2.03
N PHE A 329 -17.62 44.14 1.57
CA PHE A 329 -17.85 45.50 1.08
C PHE A 329 -18.79 45.55 -0.14
N LYS A 330 -18.70 44.58 -1.05
CA LYS A 330 -19.64 44.45 -2.18
C LYS A 330 -21.04 44.07 -1.68
N PHE A 331 -21.12 43.07 -0.81
CA PHE A 331 -22.37 42.61 -0.21
C PHE A 331 -23.09 43.74 0.51
N GLU A 332 -22.42 44.54 1.34
CA GLU A 332 -23.04 45.68 2.03
C GLU A 332 -23.66 46.68 1.05
N LYS A 333 -22.98 46.96 -0.07
CA LYS A 333 -23.53 47.86 -1.10
C LYS A 333 -24.77 47.28 -1.77
N GLU A 334 -24.70 46.00 -2.17
CA GLU A 334 -25.82 45.29 -2.79
C GLU A 334 -27.00 45.15 -1.83
N PHE A 335 -26.73 44.84 -0.56
CA PHE A 335 -27.72 44.71 0.51
C PHE A 335 -28.41 46.04 0.80
N ARG A 336 -27.68 47.17 0.82
CA ARG A 336 -28.29 48.51 0.93
C ARG A 336 -29.24 48.80 -0.23
N VAL A 337 -28.86 48.47 -1.47
CA VAL A 337 -29.72 48.64 -2.64
C VAL A 337 -30.94 47.72 -2.58
N PHE A 338 -30.75 46.48 -2.14
CA PHE A 338 -31.81 45.50 -1.93
C PHE A 338 -32.83 45.98 -0.89
N GLU A 339 -32.37 46.43 0.29
CA GLU A 339 -33.23 47.02 1.33
C GLU A 339 -34.03 48.23 0.81
N MET A 340 -33.39 49.14 0.07
CA MET A 340 -34.08 50.31 -0.50
C MET A 340 -35.17 49.88 -1.49
N LYS A 341 -34.88 48.93 -2.39
CA LYS A 341 -35.86 48.39 -3.34
C LYS A 341 -37.02 47.71 -2.61
N LYS A 342 -36.72 46.90 -1.59
CA LYS A 342 -37.73 46.25 -0.73
C LYS A 342 -38.69 47.28 -0.12
N LYS A 343 -38.15 48.33 0.52
CA LYS A 343 -38.94 49.42 1.10
C LYS A 343 -39.79 50.16 0.07
N VAL A 344 -39.26 50.41 -1.14
CA VAL A 344 -40.01 51.05 -2.23
C VAL A 344 -41.20 50.18 -2.68
N CYS A 345 -40.99 48.87 -2.84
CA CYS A 345 -42.06 47.93 -3.18
C CYS A 345 -43.13 47.88 -2.07
N GLU A 346 -42.72 47.81 -0.80
CA GLU A 346 -43.62 47.82 0.36
C GLU A 346 -44.46 49.11 0.42
N GLU A 347 -43.86 50.28 0.20
CA GLU A 347 -44.60 51.56 0.18
C GLU A 347 -45.55 51.66 -1.03
N ARG A 348 -45.15 51.15 -2.21
CA ARG A 348 -46.04 51.04 -3.38
C ARG A 348 -47.25 50.17 -3.05
N MET A 349 -47.06 49.01 -2.42
CA MET A 349 -48.14 48.13 -1.97
C MET A 349 -49.07 48.83 -0.98
N LYS A 350 -48.53 49.50 0.05
CA LYS A 350 -49.33 50.29 1.01
C LYS A 350 -50.16 51.37 0.31
N SER A 351 -49.58 52.07 -0.66
CA SER A 351 -50.26 53.14 -1.40
C SER A 351 -51.37 52.61 -2.32
N ALA A 352 -51.15 51.45 -2.95
CA ALA A 352 -52.12 50.79 -3.83
C ALA A 352 -53.31 50.23 -3.04
N LEU A 353 -53.05 49.67 -1.84
CA LEU A 353 -54.09 49.26 -0.88
C LEU A 353 -54.97 50.45 -0.47
N LYS A 354 -54.38 51.59 -0.10
CA LYS A 354 -55.14 52.80 0.28
C LYS A 354 -56.01 53.35 -0.85
N LYS A 355 -55.62 53.12 -2.11
CA LYS A 355 -56.31 53.62 -3.31
C LYS A 355 -57.21 52.58 -3.99
N ASN A 356 -57.38 51.38 -3.43
CA ASN A 356 -58.14 50.26 -4.00
C ASN A 356 -57.75 49.90 -5.45
N LYS A 357 -56.46 50.04 -5.83
CA LYS A 357 -55.96 49.67 -7.16
C LYS A 357 -55.33 48.27 -7.13
N SER A 358 -56.08 47.25 -7.53
CA SER A 358 -55.64 45.84 -7.46
C SER A 358 -54.47 45.50 -8.40
N THR A 359 -54.41 46.11 -9.58
CA THR A 359 -53.35 45.90 -10.58
C THR A 359 -52.00 46.42 -10.11
N ASP A 360 -51.95 47.62 -9.54
CA ASP A 360 -50.72 48.22 -9.01
C ASP A 360 -50.20 47.43 -7.79
N PHE A 361 -51.11 46.90 -6.97
CA PHE A 361 -50.77 46.04 -5.84
C PHE A 361 -50.12 44.72 -6.30
N SER A 362 -50.74 44.02 -7.25
CA SER A 362 -50.21 42.76 -7.79
C SER A 362 -48.86 42.93 -8.47
N SER A 363 -48.66 44.04 -9.20
CA SER A 363 -47.36 44.35 -9.82
C SER A 363 -46.27 44.58 -8.77
N ALA A 364 -46.53 45.36 -7.73
CA ALA A 364 -45.56 45.65 -6.67
C ALA A 364 -45.25 44.40 -5.83
N GLN A 365 -46.24 43.53 -5.62
CA GLN A 365 -46.06 42.24 -4.94
C GLN A 365 -45.18 41.29 -5.77
N ASN A 366 -45.43 41.16 -7.07
CA ASN A 366 -44.57 40.34 -7.95
C ASN A 366 -43.13 40.84 -8.01
N GLU A 367 -42.90 42.16 -7.96
CA GLU A 367 -41.55 42.73 -7.89
C GLU A 367 -40.88 42.42 -6.54
N LEU A 368 -41.62 42.50 -5.44
CA LEU A 368 -41.13 42.16 -4.10
C LEU A 368 -40.78 40.67 -4.00
N ASP A 369 -41.67 39.79 -4.45
CA ASP A 369 -41.46 38.34 -4.45
C ASP A 369 -40.22 37.95 -5.28
N LYS A 370 -40.00 38.61 -6.43
CA LYS A 370 -38.79 38.42 -7.24
C LYS A 370 -37.53 38.86 -6.49
N LEU A 371 -37.57 39.98 -5.77
CA LEU A 371 -36.43 40.43 -4.97
C LEU A 371 -36.17 39.44 -3.84
N GLU A 372 -37.19 39.04 -3.08
CA GLU A 372 -37.05 38.10 -1.96
C GLU A 372 -36.66 36.68 -2.39
N SER A 373 -36.95 36.29 -3.63
CA SER A 373 -36.50 35.00 -4.19
C SER A 373 -34.98 34.95 -4.44
N ASN A 374 -34.29 36.08 -4.52
CA ASN A 374 -32.86 36.15 -4.78
C ASN A 374 -32.19 37.28 -3.98
N PRO A 375 -32.13 37.15 -2.65
CA PRO A 375 -31.45 38.13 -1.81
C PRO A 375 -29.94 38.12 -2.10
N PRO A 376 -29.24 39.25 -1.90
CA PRO A 376 -27.78 39.26 -1.90
C PRO A 376 -27.24 38.19 -0.96
N LYS A 377 -26.24 37.43 -1.41
CA LYS A 377 -25.67 36.34 -0.63
C LYS A 377 -24.64 36.90 0.33
N GLU A 378 -24.83 36.65 1.63
CA GLU A 378 -23.85 37.01 2.64
C GLU A 378 -22.55 36.23 2.38
N PRO A 379 -21.39 36.91 2.32
CA PRO A 379 -20.13 36.23 2.13
C PRO A 379 -19.80 35.40 3.37
N ILE A 380 -19.17 34.25 3.14
CA ILE A 380 -18.72 33.35 4.20
C ILE A 380 -17.20 33.40 4.25
N LEU A 381 -16.65 33.63 5.44
CA LEU A 381 -15.21 33.68 5.62
C LEU A 381 -14.64 32.25 5.64
N ARG A 382 -13.76 31.96 4.67
CA ARG A 382 -12.96 30.73 4.69
C ARG A 382 -11.97 30.77 5.85
N ARG A 383 -12.20 29.94 6.86
CA ARG A 383 -11.31 29.71 8.00
C ARG A 383 -10.43 28.51 7.69
N TYR A 384 -9.11 28.67 7.82
CA TYR A 384 -8.16 27.57 7.68
C TYR A 384 -7.75 26.98 9.03
N GLN A 385 -7.63 27.81 10.06
CA GLN A 385 -7.18 27.37 11.37
C GLN A 385 -7.95 28.04 12.52
N THR A 386 -7.87 27.42 13.69
CA THR A 386 -8.25 27.98 14.99
C THR A 386 -7.30 27.47 16.07
N GLN A 387 -7.21 28.20 17.18
CA GLN A 387 -6.34 27.83 18.30
C GLN A 387 -7.09 27.61 19.59
N ASP A 388 -8.11 28.44 19.86
CA ASP A 388 -8.93 28.29 21.05
C ASP A 388 -10.38 28.63 20.73
N THR A 389 -11.26 27.65 20.89
CA THR A 389 -12.69 27.76 20.59
C THR A 389 -13.45 26.82 21.49
N THR A 390 -14.69 27.20 21.82
CA THR A 390 -15.66 26.26 22.39
C THR A 390 -16.19 25.35 21.29
N ILE A 391 -16.77 24.20 21.65
CA ILE A 391 -17.36 23.27 20.69
C ILE A 391 -18.47 23.94 19.89
N GLU A 392 -19.30 24.76 20.53
CA GLU A 392 -20.42 25.41 19.85
C GLU A 392 -19.95 26.44 18.83
N LYS A 393 -18.86 27.17 19.13
CA LYS A 393 -18.28 28.10 18.15
C LYS A 393 -17.52 27.35 17.05
N LEU A 394 -16.91 26.22 17.37
CA LEU A 394 -16.24 25.37 16.40
C LEU A 394 -17.24 24.74 15.42
N GLN A 395 -18.38 24.28 15.91
CA GLN A 395 -19.48 23.78 15.10
C GLN A 395 -20.02 24.86 14.15
N ASP A 396 -20.26 26.08 14.65
CA ASP A 396 -20.67 27.22 13.82
C ASP A 396 -19.63 27.46 12.70
N MET A 397 -18.34 27.41 13.04
CA MET A 397 -17.25 27.58 12.06
C MET A 397 -17.20 26.45 11.03
N LEU A 398 -17.34 25.19 11.44
CA LEU A 398 -17.32 24.02 10.55
C LEU A 398 -18.53 23.98 9.62
N ARG A 399 -19.70 24.45 10.08
CA ARG A 399 -20.89 24.61 9.22
C ARG A 399 -20.61 25.54 8.03
N GLU A 400 -19.91 26.64 8.29
CA GLU A 400 -19.47 27.60 7.27
C GLU A 400 -18.27 27.08 6.44
N ASN A 401 -17.56 26.08 6.97
CA ASN A 401 -16.30 25.58 6.45
C ASN A 401 -16.33 24.05 6.29
N PRO A 402 -17.16 23.49 5.37
CA PRO A 402 -17.26 22.04 5.15
C PRO A 402 -15.93 21.43 4.67
N GLN A 403 -15.02 22.28 4.18
CA GLN A 403 -13.58 22.06 3.95
C GLN A 403 -12.87 21.33 5.10
N GLY A 404 -13.35 21.59 6.31
CA GLY A 404 -12.64 21.35 7.55
C GLY A 404 -11.75 22.51 7.99
N ILE A 405 -11.33 22.44 9.24
CA ILE A 405 -10.53 23.45 9.95
C ILE A 405 -9.37 22.77 10.69
N PHE A 406 -8.20 23.39 10.66
CA PHE A 406 -7.04 22.98 11.43
C PHE A 406 -7.08 23.54 12.86
N ILE A 407 -6.87 22.72 13.87
CA ILE A 407 -6.74 23.15 15.26
C ILE A 407 -5.28 23.02 15.68
N PHE A 408 -4.64 24.15 15.98
CA PHE A 408 -3.28 24.16 16.50
C PHE A 408 -3.27 24.33 18.03
N ARG A 409 -2.61 23.41 18.75
CA ARG A 409 -2.45 23.47 20.21
C ARG A 409 -0.98 23.42 20.60
N ASP A 410 -0.41 24.55 21.04
CA ASP A 410 0.99 24.61 21.51
C ASP A 410 1.21 23.75 22.78
N GLU A 411 0.12 23.45 23.51
CA GLU A 411 0.07 22.50 24.62
C GLU A 411 -1.03 21.45 24.36
N LEU A 412 -0.66 20.38 23.66
CA LEU A 412 -1.63 19.33 23.28
C LEU A 412 -2.19 18.60 24.50
N ASN A 413 -1.35 18.38 25.52
CA ASN A 413 -1.76 17.64 26.72
C ASN A 413 -2.92 18.33 27.46
N GLY A 414 -2.89 19.66 27.58
CA GLY A 414 -3.98 20.41 28.22
C GLY A 414 -5.31 20.26 27.48
N PHE A 415 -5.25 20.21 26.14
CA PHE A 415 -6.42 19.98 25.30
C PHE A 415 -6.99 18.55 25.48
N LEU A 416 -6.14 17.52 25.47
CA LEU A 416 -6.56 16.13 25.67
C LEU A 416 -7.13 15.90 27.08
N MET A 417 -6.50 16.47 28.11
CA MET A 417 -6.98 16.34 29.50
C MET A 417 -8.32 17.03 29.73
N LYS A 418 -8.63 18.08 28.96
CA LYS A 418 -9.94 18.74 29.02
C LYS A 418 -11.06 17.83 28.54
N MET A 419 -10.84 17.07 27.46
CA MET A 419 -11.82 16.12 26.92
C MET A 419 -12.09 14.96 27.88
N LYS A 420 -11.05 14.50 28.59
CA LYS A 420 -11.16 13.38 29.56
C LYS A 420 -11.74 13.75 30.91
N LYS A 421 -12.19 14.99 31.11
CA LYS A 421 -12.72 15.45 32.40
C LYS A 421 -14.19 15.02 32.52
N ASP A 422 -14.56 14.48 33.68
CA ASP A 422 -15.95 14.06 33.96
C ASP A 422 -16.97 15.13 33.55
N GLY A 423 -17.91 14.75 32.67
CA GLY A 423 -18.96 15.63 32.14
C GLY A 423 -18.63 16.29 30.78
N HIS A 424 -17.52 15.92 30.14
CA HIS A 424 -17.12 16.40 28.80
C HIS A 424 -17.14 15.30 27.73
N ASP A 425 -17.82 14.19 27.96
CA ASP A 425 -17.91 13.07 27.00
C ASP A 425 -18.46 13.52 25.63
N GLU A 426 -19.41 14.47 25.62
CA GLU A 426 -19.95 15.08 24.40
C GLU A 426 -18.88 15.84 23.58
N ASP A 427 -17.86 16.41 24.23
CA ASP A 427 -16.77 17.12 23.56
C ASP A 427 -15.83 16.13 22.86
N GLU A 428 -15.54 14.97 23.49
CA GLU A 428 -14.71 13.91 22.90
C GLU A 428 -15.39 13.31 21.66
N ASP A 429 -16.68 12.98 21.76
CA ASP A 429 -17.47 12.45 20.64
C ASP A 429 -17.49 13.41 19.45
N PHE A 430 -17.63 14.72 19.70
CA PHE A 430 -17.58 15.75 18.66
C PHE A 430 -16.25 15.74 17.91
N HIS A 431 -15.13 15.70 18.64
CA HIS A 431 -13.81 15.71 18.05
C HIS A 431 -13.52 14.41 17.28
N ILE A 432 -13.96 13.25 17.78
CA ILE A 432 -13.83 11.96 17.08
C ILE A 432 -14.63 11.95 15.77
N GLU A 433 -15.86 12.42 15.78
CA GLU A 433 -16.70 12.52 14.58
C GLU A 433 -16.07 13.49 13.56
N GLY A 434 -15.51 14.61 14.06
CA GLY A 434 -14.75 15.55 13.24
C GLY A 434 -13.44 14.98 12.70
N TRP A 435 -12.80 14.02 13.38
CA TRP A 435 -11.63 13.31 12.86
C TRP A 435 -12.00 12.40 11.69
N ALA A 436 -13.11 11.67 11.78
CA ALA A 436 -13.59 10.79 10.71
C ALA A 436 -13.84 11.57 9.40
N GLY A 437 -14.35 12.80 9.52
CA GLY A 437 -14.42 13.77 8.42
C GLY A 437 -15.58 13.56 7.44
N ASP A 438 -16.33 12.47 7.57
CA ASP A 438 -17.55 12.15 6.82
C ASP A 438 -18.83 12.23 7.66
N GLY A 439 -18.66 12.64 8.92
CA GLY A 439 -19.70 12.75 9.94
C GLY A 439 -20.51 14.04 9.90
N SER A 440 -21.66 14.00 10.56
CA SER A 440 -22.54 15.18 10.73
C SER A 440 -22.88 15.36 12.20
N PHE A 441 -22.96 16.61 12.66
CA PHE A 441 -23.21 16.89 14.08
C PHE A 441 -24.35 17.87 14.26
N THR A 442 -25.33 17.49 15.09
CA THR A 442 -26.49 18.32 15.42
C THR A 442 -26.46 18.62 16.90
N LEU A 443 -26.58 19.90 17.24
CA LEU A 443 -26.57 20.39 18.59
C LEU A 443 -27.89 21.14 18.85
N ASP A 444 -28.64 20.65 19.84
CA ASP A 444 -29.92 21.21 20.25
C ASP A 444 -29.77 21.87 21.62
N ARG A 445 -29.95 23.20 21.69
CA ARG A 445 -29.91 23.95 22.97
C ARG A 445 -31.09 24.89 23.07
N ILE A 446 -31.68 24.97 24.25
CA ILE A 446 -32.88 25.78 24.57
C ILE A 446 -32.73 27.24 24.12
N GLY A 447 -31.54 27.84 24.24
CA GLY A 447 -31.28 29.24 23.87
C GLY A 447 -30.78 29.49 22.44
N ARG A 448 -30.24 28.47 21.76
CA ARG A 448 -29.64 28.59 20.41
C ARG A 448 -30.47 27.93 19.31
N GLY A 449 -31.52 27.18 19.69
CA GLY A 449 -32.29 26.35 18.76
C GLY A 449 -31.49 25.13 18.31
N THR A 450 -31.80 24.64 17.11
CA THR A 450 -31.13 23.51 16.47
C THR A 450 -30.08 24.02 15.51
N VAL A 451 -28.81 23.67 15.75
CA VAL A 451 -27.71 23.92 14.82
C VAL A 451 -27.23 22.59 14.27
N ARG A 452 -27.33 22.41 12.95
CA ARG A 452 -26.85 21.22 12.25
C ARG A 452 -25.71 21.57 11.31
N SER A 453 -24.61 20.85 11.46
CA SER A 453 -23.50 20.83 10.51
C SER A 453 -23.59 19.53 9.72
N GLU A 454 -23.88 19.63 8.43
CA GLU A 454 -24.05 18.45 7.55
C GLU A 454 -22.75 17.66 7.35
N LEU A 455 -21.62 18.34 7.49
CA LEU A 455 -20.30 17.76 7.37
C LEU A 455 -19.37 18.44 8.37
N ILE A 456 -18.69 17.66 9.21
CA ILE A 456 -17.67 18.16 10.12
C ILE A 456 -16.34 17.46 9.85
N CYS A 457 -15.26 18.23 9.80
CA CYS A 457 -13.92 17.72 9.57
C CYS A 457 -12.91 18.62 10.29
N GLU A 458 -12.11 18.04 11.17
CA GLU A 458 -11.08 18.79 11.90
C GLU A 458 -9.78 18.01 12.01
N SER A 459 -8.69 18.70 11.70
CA SER A 459 -7.35 18.17 11.84
C SER A 459 -6.71 18.83 13.05
N ILE A 460 -6.14 18.06 13.97
CA ILE A 460 -5.52 18.59 15.18
C ILE A 460 -4.02 18.35 15.12
N PHE A 461 -3.24 19.42 15.36
CA PHE A 461 -1.82 19.27 15.62
C PHE A 461 -1.40 20.01 16.89
N GLY A 462 -0.56 19.38 17.70
CA GLY A 462 0.00 20.07 18.85
C GLY A 462 1.39 19.62 19.27
N THR A 463 1.95 20.31 20.26
CA THR A 463 3.32 20.10 20.75
C THR A 463 3.39 19.80 22.25
#